data_AF-A0A7J3W7R1-F1
#
_entry.id   AF-A0A7J3W7R1-F1
#
_cell.length_a   1.000
_cell.length_b   1.000
_cell.length_c   1.000
_cell.angle_alpha   90.00
_cell.angle_beta   90.00
_cell.angle_gamma   90.00
#
_symmetry.space_group_name_H-M   'P 1'
#
loop_
_entity.id
_entity.type
_entity.pdbx_description
1 polymer ?
#
loop_
_entity_poly.entity_id
_entity_poly.type
_entity_poly.pdbx_seq_one_letter_code
_entity_poly.pdbx_strand_id
1 'polypeptide(L)'
;MEDFGKVRCKICGGVKSGIYLRSYNLRLCLDCFKLFFEKRVQETIEKFKMFSKSDRVAVAISGGKDSTALAKSLKELRYNVHLFHIDC
;
A
#
# COMPACT_ATOMS: atom_id res chain seq x y z
N MET A 1 21.05 -4.86 2.12
CA MET A 1 19.85 -5.58 1.65
C MET A 1 19.20 -6.16 2.87
N GLU A 2 18.01 -5.70 3.25
CA GLU A 2 17.28 -6.29 4.38
C GLU A 2 16.79 -7.69 3.98
N ASP A 3 17.32 -8.72 4.64
CA ASP A 3 16.97 -10.12 4.40
C ASP A 3 15.57 -10.41 4.97
N PHE A 4 14.55 -10.28 4.14
CA PHE A 4 13.21 -10.75 4.44
C PHE A 4 13.21 -12.28 4.50
N GLY A 5 13.13 -12.84 5.71
CA GLY A 5 13.10 -14.29 5.95
C GLY A 5 11.99 -15.00 5.16
N LYS A 6 12.19 -16.31 4.91
CA LYS A 6 11.19 -17.13 4.21
C LYS A 6 9.98 -17.37 5.11
N VAL A 7 8.79 -17.10 4.58
CA VAL A 7 7.51 -17.34 5.24
C VAL A 7 6.59 -18.16 4.34
N ARG A 8 5.75 -18.98 4.94
CA ARG A 8 4.61 -19.59 4.24
C ARG A 8 3.49 -18.56 4.17
N CYS A 9 3.21 -18.05 2.98
CA CYS A 9 2.19 -17.03 2.76
C CYS A 9 0.79 -17.59 2.98
N LYS A 10 -0.05 -16.92 3.77
CA LYS A 10 -1.44 -17.34 4.00
C LYS A 10 -2.36 -17.11 2.80
N ILE A 11 -2.01 -16.20 1.89
CA ILE A 11 -2.83 -15.85 0.71
C ILE A 11 -2.55 -16.81 -0.46
N CYS A 12 -1.29 -16.97 -0.86
CA CYS A 12 -0.93 -17.81 -2.01
C CYS A 12 -0.43 -19.21 -1.64
N GLY A 13 -0.27 -19.53 -0.36
CA GLY A 13 0.23 -20.84 0.12
C GLY A 13 1.72 -21.09 -0.11
N GLY A 14 2.38 -20.33 -0.99
CA GLY A 14 3.79 -20.48 -1.33
C GLY A 14 4.75 -20.11 -0.20
N VAL A 15 5.95 -20.72 -0.22
CA VAL A 15 7.06 -20.38 0.67
C VAL A 15 8.01 -19.44 -0.06
N LYS A 16 8.01 -18.16 0.33
CA LYS A 16 8.78 -17.08 -0.31
C LYS A 16 9.30 -16.12 0.76
N SER A 17 10.20 -15.22 0.39
CA SER A 17 10.57 -14.09 1.25
C SER A 17 9.33 -13.25 1.59
N GLY A 18 9.22 -12.86 2.85
CA GLY A 18 8.03 -12.16 3.31
C GLY A 18 8.15 -11.63 4.72
N ILE A 19 7.02 -11.15 5.22
CA ILE A 19 6.92 -10.46 6.50
C ILE A 19 5.84 -11.07 7.37
N TYR A 20 6.02 -10.91 8.68
CA TYR A 20 5.03 -11.24 9.68
C TYR A 20 4.39 -9.96 10.21
N LEU A 21 3.14 -9.73 9.82
CA LEU A 21 2.32 -8.63 10.32
C LEU A 21 1.75 -9.01 11.68
N ARG A 22 2.48 -8.68 12.75
CA ARG A 22 2.11 -9.01 14.14
C ARG A 22 0.71 -8.56 14.51
N SER A 23 0.33 -7.33 14.15
CA SER A 23 -0.99 -6.75 14.45
C SER A 23 -2.17 -7.52 13.84
N TYR A 24 -1.92 -8.31 12.80
CA TYR A 24 -2.94 -9.12 12.12
C TYR A 24 -2.72 -10.62 12.31
N ASN A 25 -1.70 -11.03 13.08
CA ASN A 25 -1.23 -12.41 13.18
C ASN A 25 -1.13 -13.09 11.80
N LEU A 26 -0.56 -12.37 10.81
CA LEU A 26 -0.62 -12.74 9.40
C LEU A 26 0.78 -12.81 8.79
N ARG A 27 1.10 -13.94 8.14
CA ARG A 27 2.36 -14.15 7.39
C ARG A 27 2.09 -14.03 5.90
N LEU A 28 2.74 -13.08 5.24
CA LEU A 28 2.57 -12.81 3.80
C LEU A 28 3.92 -12.76 3.10
N CYS A 29 3.99 -13.29 1.88
CA CYS A 29 5.11 -12.99 1.00
C CYS A 29 5.03 -11.54 0.51
N LEU A 30 6.15 -10.98 0.04
CA LEU A 30 6.22 -9.58 -0.40
C LEU A 30 5.19 -9.25 -1.48
N ASP A 31 5.01 -10.13 -2.47
CA ASP A 31 4.02 -9.97 -3.55
C ASP A 31 2.59 -9.82 -3.00
N CYS A 32 2.19 -10.74 -2.11
CA CYS A 32 0.85 -10.73 -1.51
C CYS A 32 0.68 -9.60 -0.49
N PHE A 33 1.76 -9.18 0.17
CA PHE A 33 1.73 -8.03 1.05
C PHE A 33 1.42 -6.74 0.29
N LYS A 34 2.03 -6.52 -0.87
CA LYS A 34 1.74 -5.35 -1.73
C LYS A 34 0.24 -5.28 -2.07
N LEU A 35 -0.32 -6.39 -2.57
CA LEU A 35 -1.75 -6.49 -2.89
C LEU A 35 -2.65 -6.29 -1.67
N PHE A 36 -2.27 -6.88 -0.53
CA PHE A 36 -2.99 -6.71 0.73
C PHE A 36 -3.01 -5.24 1.18
N PHE A 37 -1.88 -4.55 1.07
CA PHE A 37 -1.78 -3.14 1.42
C PHE A 37 -2.65 -2.26 0.52
N GLU A 38 -2.54 -2.42 -0.80
CA GLU A 38 -3.34 -1.67 -1.78
C GLU A 38 -4.84 -1.89 -1.57
N LYS A 39 -5.26 -3.14 -1.31
CA LYS A 39 -6.67 -3.45 -1.02
C LYS A 39 -7.17 -2.70 0.20
N ARG A 40 -6.38 -2.60 1.27
CA ARG A 40 -6.78 -1.87 2.49
C ARG A 40 -6.93 -0.38 2.26
N VAL A 41 -6.06 0.21 1.43
CA VAL A 41 -6.17 1.62 1.03
C VAL A 41 -7.50 1.83 0.31
N GLN A 42 -7.81 0.96 -0.67
CA GLN A 42 -9.08 1.02 -1.40
C GLN A 42 -10.31 0.83 -0.48
N GLU A 43 -10.31 -0.20 0.37
CA GLU A 43 -11.40 -0.47 1.33
C GLU A 43 -11.64 0.73 2.26
N THR A 44 -10.57 1.44 2.65
CA THR A 44 -10.69 2.63 3.49
C THR A 44 -11.33 3.80 2.73
N ILE A 45 -10.88 4.06 1.50
CA ILE A 45 -11.43 5.11 0.63
C ILE A 45 -12.93 4.87 0.41
N GLU A 46 -13.32 3.64 0.11
CA GLU A 46 -14.71 3.24 -0.13
C GLU A 46 -15.56 3.33 1.16
N LYS A 47 -15.04 2.81 2.27
CA LYS A 47 -15.74 2.82 3.58
C LYS A 47 -16.09 4.24 4.03
N PHE A 48 -15.16 5.17 3.86
CA PHE A 48 -15.35 6.57 4.27
C PHE A 48 -15.85 7.47 3.12
N LYS A 49 -16.10 6.92 1.93
CA LYS A 49 -16.56 7.65 0.74
C LYS A 49 -15.71 8.89 0.46
N MET A 50 -14.39 8.75 0.54
CA MET A 50 -13.48 9.91 0.49
C MET A 50 -13.46 10.57 -0.90
N PHE A 51 -13.38 9.76 -1.95
CA PHE A 51 -13.37 10.18 -3.35
C PHE A 51 -13.59 8.97 -4.28
N SER A 52 -13.84 9.26 -5.54
CA SER A 52 -14.06 8.30 -6.62
C SER A 52 -12.91 8.33 -7.65
N LYS A 53 -12.94 7.40 -8.62
CA LYS A 53 -11.92 7.35 -9.69
C LYS A 53 -12.03 8.50 -10.70
N SER A 54 -13.19 9.15 -10.79
CA SER A 54 -13.38 10.35 -11.63
C SER A 54 -12.81 11.62 -11.01
N ASP A 55 -12.55 11.62 -9.70
CA ASP A 55 -12.06 12.79 -9.00
C ASP A 55 -10.57 13.01 -9.24
N ARG A 56 -10.16 14.28 -9.37
CA ARG A 56 -8.76 14.68 -9.38
C ARG A 56 -8.31 14.88 -7.95
N VAL A 57 -7.39 14.02 -7.48
CA VAL A 57 -6.93 14.01 -6.09
C VAL A 57 -5.53 14.61 -6.02
N ALA A 58 -5.39 15.72 -5.30
CA ALA A 58 -4.09 16.29 -4.97
C ALA A 58 -3.52 15.59 -3.73
N VAL A 59 -2.29 15.08 -3.82
CA VAL A 59 -1.59 14.39 -2.74
C VAL A 59 -0.36 15.20 -2.36
N ALA A 60 -0.33 15.70 -1.13
CA ALA A 60 0.84 16.38 -0.58
C ALA A 60 1.92 15.35 -0.21
N ILE A 61 3.12 15.51 -0.76
CA ILE A 61 4.28 14.67 -0.53
C ILE A 61 5.29 15.46 0.29
N SER A 62 5.80 14.83 1.33
CA SER A 62 6.81 15.39 2.24
C SER A 62 8.22 14.80 2.03
N GLY A 63 8.36 13.89 1.06
CA GLY A 63 9.55 13.03 0.91
C GLY A 63 9.61 11.85 1.89
N GLY A 64 8.69 11.79 2.86
CA GLY A 64 8.60 10.69 3.82
C GLY A 64 8.06 9.40 3.20
N LYS A 65 8.33 8.27 3.88
CA LYS A 65 7.86 6.94 3.47
C LYS A 65 6.33 6.85 3.39
N ASP A 66 5.63 7.54 4.29
CA ASP A 66 4.18 7.42 4.44
C ASP A 66 3.42 8.11 3.29
N SER A 67 3.80 9.36 3.00
CA SER A 67 3.21 10.13 1.89
C SER A 67 3.59 9.53 0.52
N THR A 68 4.82 9.05 0.38
CA THR A 68 5.30 8.40 -0.85
C THR A 68 4.62 7.04 -1.08
N ALA A 69 4.47 6.21 -0.04
CA ALA A 69 3.78 4.93 -0.14
C ALA A 69 2.31 5.11 -0.50
N LEU A 70 1.63 6.09 0.11
CA LEU A 70 0.25 6.42 -0.22
C LEU A 70 0.11 6.83 -1.69
N ALA A 71 0.93 7.76 -2.15
CA ALA A 71 0.93 8.21 -3.54
C ALA A 71 1.15 7.06 -4.53
N LYS A 72 2.10 6.17 -4.22
CA LYS A 72 2.37 4.99 -5.04
C LYS A 72 1.15 4.06 -5.07
N SER A 73 0.55 3.74 -3.93
CA SER A 73 -0.63 2.88 -3.87
C SER A 73 -1.83 3.45 -4.61
N LEU A 74 -2.11 4.76 -4.48
CA LEU A 74 -3.19 5.40 -5.23
C LEU A 74 -2.95 5.34 -6.75
N LYS A 75 -1.69 5.45 -7.19
CA LYS A 75 -1.34 5.32 -8.60
C LYS A 75 -1.53 3.89 -9.13
N GLU A 76 -1.14 2.87 -8.36
CA GLU A 76 -1.32 1.45 -8.72
C GLU A 76 -2.82 1.09 -8.79
N LEU A 77 -3.64 1.67 -7.89
CA LEU A 77 -5.11 1.54 -7.89
C LEU A 77 -5.83 2.33 -9.00
N ARG A 78 -5.06 3.03 -9.86
CA ARG A 78 -5.54 3.82 -11.01
C ARG A 78 -6.43 5.01 -10.63
N TYR A 79 -6.16 5.66 -9.50
CA TYR A 79 -6.77 6.97 -9.21
C TYR A 79 -6.07 8.09 -9.98
N ASN A 80 -6.81 9.15 -10.28
CA ASN A 80 -6.29 10.34 -10.93
C ASN A 80 -5.62 11.26 -9.89
N VAL A 81 -4.35 10.96 -9.57
CA VAL A 81 -3.56 11.67 -8.56
C VAL A 81 -2.56 12.65 -9.16
N HIS A 82 -2.48 13.83 -8.54
CA HIS A 82 -1.43 14.83 -8.75
C HIS A 82 -0.62 14.99 -7.48
N LEU A 83 0.71 14.94 -7.59
CA LEU A 83 1.61 15.03 -6.44
C LEU A 83 2.09 16.48 -6.28
N PHE A 84 2.04 16.97 -5.05
CA PHE A 84 2.56 18.30 -4.69
C PHE A 84 3.60 18.15 -3.60
N HIS A 85 4.83 18.58 -3.87
CA HIS A 85 5.89 18.70 -2.89
C HIS A 85 6.08 20.17 -2.55
N ILE A 86 6.19 20.51 -1.27
CA ILE A 86 6.50 21.87 -0.83
C ILE A 86 7.88 21.81 -0.21
N ASP A 87 8.82 22.49 -0.88
CA ASP A 87 10.14 22.72 -0.34
C ASP A 87 10.06 23.89 0.65
N CYS A 88 10.24 23.58 1.93
CA CYS A 88 10.26 24.56 3.03
C CYS A 88 11.68 24.88 3.45
#